data_AF-A0A6J5USK3-F1
#
_entry.id   AF-A0A6J5USK3-F1
#
_cell.length_a   1.000
_cell.length_b   1.000
_cell.length_c   1.000
_cell.angle_alpha   90.00
_cell.angle_beta   90.00
_cell.angle_gamma   90.00
#
_symmetry.space_group_name_H-M   'P 1'
#
loop_
_entity.id
_entity.type
_entity.pdbx_description
1 polymer ?
#
loop_
_entity_poly.entity_id
_entity_poly.type
_entity_poly.pdbx_seq_one_letter_code
_entity_poly.pdbx_strand_id
1 'polypeptide(L)' 'MKKTPKATIKKKNPTFGNLEESFDENLYGKIVYNEEEAYDLYNEYGASIGFSIRRKQKKI' A
#
# COMPACT_ATOMS: atom_id res chain seq x y z
N MET A 1 -25.63 -24.23 36.18
CA MET A 1 -25.91 -23.57 34.88
C MET A 1 -24.60 -23.07 34.30
N LYS A 2 -24.11 -23.67 33.21
CA LYS A 2 -22.83 -23.31 32.58
C LYS A 2 -23.02 -21.99 31.83
N LYS A 3 -22.38 -20.91 32.28
CA LYS A 3 -22.28 -19.66 31.50
C LYS A 3 -21.17 -19.86 30.47
N THR A 4 -21.55 -20.01 29.20
CA THR A 4 -20.64 -20.06 28.06
C THR A 4 -19.93 -18.71 27.91
N PRO A 5 -18.59 -18.64 27.83
CA PRO A 5 -17.92 -17.42 27.46
C PRO A 5 -18.19 -17.10 25.99
N LYS A 6 -18.56 -15.84 25.76
CA LYS A 6 -18.90 -15.22 24.49
C LYS A 6 -17.77 -15.44 23.47
N ALA A 7 -18.09 -15.99 22.30
CA ALA A 7 -17.14 -16.09 21.20
C ALA A 7 -16.72 -14.68 20.77
N THR A 8 -15.50 -14.28 21.13
CA THR A 8 -14.88 -13.08 20.62
C THR A 8 -14.51 -13.36 19.18
N ILE A 9 -15.33 -12.88 18.24
CA ILE A 9 -14.96 -12.81 16.82
C ILE A 9 -13.80 -11.82 16.76
N LYS A 10 -12.58 -12.35 16.81
CA LYS A 10 -11.39 -11.59 16.41
C LYS A 10 -11.62 -11.27 14.94
N LYS A 11 -12.02 -10.03 14.65
CA LYS A 11 -11.89 -9.47 13.30
C LYS A 11 -10.46 -9.78 12.87
N LYS A 12 -10.32 -10.67 11.89
CA LYS A 12 -9.05 -10.84 11.19
C LYS A 12 -8.81 -9.49 10.51
N ASN A 13 -8.08 -8.61 11.17
CA ASN A 13 -7.33 -7.60 10.45
C ASN A 13 -6.57 -8.40 9.38
N PRO A 14 -6.67 -8.05 8.09
CA PRO A 14 -5.79 -8.67 7.11
C PRO A 14 -4.38 -8.42 7.64
N THR A 15 -3.73 -9.50 8.07
CA THR A 15 -2.30 -9.50 8.32
C THR A 15 -1.72 -9.26 6.95
N PHE A 16 -1.54 -7.99 6.59
CA PHE A 16 -0.62 -7.61 5.53
C PHE A 16 0.66 -8.31 5.92
N GLY A 17 1.02 -9.35 5.16
CA GLY A 17 2.13 -10.24 5.48
C GLY A 17 3.35 -9.38 5.76
N ASN A 18 4.13 -9.77 6.78
CA ASN A 18 5.37 -9.13 7.23
C ASN A 18 5.76 -7.95 6.34
N LEU A 19 5.27 -6.75 6.66
CA LEU A 19 5.75 -5.55 5.99
C LEU A 19 7.18 -5.39 6.49
N GLU A 20 8.12 -6.02 5.80
CA GLU A 20 9.51 -5.63 5.86
C GLU A 20 9.51 -4.17 5.43
N GLU A 21 9.69 -3.25 6.39
CA GLU A 21 9.93 -1.84 6.09
C GLU A 21 11.26 -1.78 5.33
N SER A 22 11.22 -1.98 4.02
CA SER A 22 12.33 -1.63 3.16
C SER A 22 12.37 -0.11 3.16
N PHE A 23 13.34 0.46 3.86
CA PHE A 23 13.76 1.83 3.67
C PHE A 23 14.33 1.94 2.26
N ASP A 24 13.44 1.98 1.27
CA ASP A 24 13.80 2.15 -0.12
C ASP A 24 14.16 3.64 -0.28
N GLU A 25 15.46 3.92 -0.21
CA GLU A 25 16.06 5.23 -0.49
C GLU A 25 15.57 5.80 -1.83
N ASN A 26 15.06 4.94 -2.71
CA ASN A 26 14.57 5.31 -4.03
C ASN A 26 13.35 6.24 -4.01
N LEU A 27 12.54 6.24 -2.94
CA LEU A 27 11.32 7.07 -2.85
C LEU A 27 11.46 8.22 -1.83
N TYR A 28 12.18 8.00 -0.72
CA TYR A 28 12.31 9.00 0.34
C TYR A 28 13.26 10.14 -0.09
N GLY A 29 12.76 11.38 -0.12
CA GLY A 29 13.57 12.56 -0.47
C GLY A 29 13.58 12.93 -1.95
N LYS A 30 12.88 12.19 -2.82
CA LYS A 30 12.63 12.61 -4.21
C LYS A 30 11.59 13.73 -4.24
N ILE A 31 11.95 14.86 -4.85
CA ILE A 31 11.04 15.95 -5.17
C ILE A 31 10.64 15.81 -6.64
N VAL A 32 9.33 15.87 -6.91
CA VAL A 32 8.76 15.85 -8.27
C VAL A 32 8.05 17.18 -8.54
N TYR A 33 8.15 17.69 -9.76
CA TYR A 33 7.68 19.03 -10.12
C TYR A 33 6.37 19.02 -10.90
N ASN A 34 5.95 17.86 -11.40
CA ASN A 34 4.71 17.71 -12.16
C ASN A 34 4.08 16.31 -11.95
N GLU A 35 2.84 16.16 -12.44
CA GLU A 35 2.07 14.92 -12.30
C GLU A 35 2.67 13.73 -13.06
N GLU A 36 3.40 13.98 -14.15
CA GLU A 36 3.99 12.94 -14.99
C GLU A 36 5.21 12.33 -14.31
N GLU A 37 6.12 13.17 -13.79
CA GLU A 37 7.25 12.76 -12.95
C GLU A 37 6.80 11.99 -11.70
N ALA A 38 5.71 12.45 -11.06
CA ALA A 38 5.12 11.73 -9.94
C ALA A 38 4.63 10.34 -10.38
N TYR A 39 3.92 10.25 -11.51
CA TYR A 39 3.41 8.99 -12.02
C TYR A 39 4.54 8.00 -12.34
N ASP A 40 5.59 8.44 -13.03
CA ASP A 40 6.71 7.58 -13.41
C ASP A 40 7.45 7.06 -12.19
N LEU A 41 7.74 7.92 -11.21
CA LEU A 41 8.40 7.54 -9.96
C LEU A 41 7.62 6.44 -9.21
N TYR A 42 6.30 6.63 -9.03
CA TYR A 42 5.49 5.64 -8.33
C TYR A 42 5.25 4.38 -9.15
N ASN A 43 5.21 4.48 -10.48
CA ASN A 43 5.04 3.32 -11.34
C ASN A 43 6.31 2.46 -11.40
N GLU A 44 7.49 3.07 -11.41
CA GLU A 44 8.78 2.36 -11.33
C GLU A 44 8.94 1.67 -9.97
N TYR A 45 8.63 2.36 -8.87
CA TYR A 45 8.61 1.77 -7.54
C TYR A 45 7.57 0.64 -7.40
N GLY A 46 6.37 0.83 -7.96
CA GLY A 46 5.38 -0.23 -7.99
C GLY A 46 5.89 -1.46 -8.73
N ALA A 47 6.56 -1.26 -9.87
CA ALA A 47 7.09 -2.32 -10.70
C ALA A 47 8.16 -3.14 -9.97
N SER A 48 9.02 -2.52 -9.15
CA SER A 48 10.00 -3.24 -8.33
C SER A 48 9.35 -4.15 -7.27
N ILE A 49 8.15 -3.79 -6.81
CA ILE A 49 7.36 -4.56 -5.84
C ILE A 49 6.34 -5.51 -6.52
N GLY A 50 6.21 -5.45 -7.84
CA GLY A 50 5.35 -6.32 -8.62
C GLY A 50 3.91 -5.83 -8.81
N PHE A 51 3.67 -4.52 -8.75
CA PHE A 51 2.40 -3.90 -9.13
C PHE A 51 2.58 -2.71 -10.08
N SER A 52 1.50 -2.23 -10.68
CA SER A 52 1.52 -1.05 -11.56
C SER A 52 0.54 0.00 -11.08
N ILE A 53 0.89 1.27 -11.19
CA ILE A 53 -0.02 2.38 -10.85
C ILE A 53 -0.93 2.66 -12.03
N ARG A 54 -2.22 2.97 -11.77
CA ARG A 54 -3.17 3.41 -12.80
C ARG A 54 -3.58 4.85 -12.53
N ARG A 55 -3.45 5.72 -13.54
CA ARG A 55 -3.98 7.09 -13.45
C ARG A 55 -5.50 7.04 -13.39
N LYS A 56 -6.07 7.75 -12.42
CA LYS A 56 -7.52 7.96 -12.36
C LYS A 56 -7.92 8.78 -13.58
N GLN A 57 -8.76 8.19 -14.44
CA GLN A 57 -9.35 8.94 -15.54
C GLN A 57 -10.29 10.00 -14.95
N LYS A 58 -10.07 11.26 -15.33
CA LYS A 58 -11.01 12.34 -15.01
C LYS A 58 -12.31 12.01 -15.74
N LYS A 59 -13.37 11.71 -14.98
CA LYS A 59 -14.72 11.68 -15.57
C LYS A 59 -15.01 13.10 -16.03
N ILE A 60 -15.14 13.26 -17.35
CA ILE A 60 -15.59 14.49 -18.01
C ILE A 60 -17.11 14.54 -17.86
#